data_AF-A0A526YI49-F1
#
_entry.id   AF-A0A526YI49-F1
#
_cell.length_a   1.000
_cell.length_b   1.000
_cell.length_c   1.000
_cell.angle_alpha   90.00
_cell.angle_beta   90.00
_cell.angle_gamma   90.00
#
_symmetry.space_group_name_H-M   'P 1'
#
loop_
_entity.id
_entity.type
_entity.pdbx_description
1 polymer ?
#
loop_
_entity_poly.entity_id
_entity_poly.type
_entity_poly.pdbx_seq_one_letter_code
_entity_poly.pdbx_strand_id
1 'polypeptide(L)'
;MRTGLTTSVILHAVAIGFGLFTLSAPAALPASDAESLAVEIVPMEAIAQIQKGDKKAAVSEKPAPLPTERPDIVPDAKTVGDNSVDTDKPPTPEPKPQPVD
;
A
#
# COMPACT_ATOMS: atom_id res chain seq x y z
N MET A 1 40.08 -16.37 3.54
CA MET A 1 39.20 -15.26 3.07
C MET A 1 39.32 -14.99 1.56
N ARG A 2 40.52 -14.97 0.96
CA ARG A 2 40.71 -14.59 -0.46
C ARG A 2 40.19 -15.61 -1.48
N THR A 3 40.37 -16.91 -1.23
CA THR A 3 39.94 -17.99 -2.13
C THR A 3 38.43 -18.04 -2.31
N GLY A 4 37.66 -17.93 -1.23
CA GLY A 4 36.19 -17.91 -1.31
C GLY A 4 35.66 -16.70 -2.10
N LEU A 5 36.27 -15.53 -1.94
CA LEU A 5 35.88 -14.33 -2.68
C LEU A 5 36.18 -14.48 -4.18
N THR A 6 37.37 -14.96 -4.54
CA THR A 6 37.73 -15.16 -5.96
C THR A 6 36.83 -16.19 -6.63
N THR A 7 36.54 -17.31 -5.97
CA THR A 7 35.64 -18.33 -6.54
C THR A 7 34.23 -17.79 -6.70
N SER A 8 33.72 -17.03 -5.72
CA SER A 8 32.38 -16.44 -5.79
C SER A 8 32.23 -15.47 -6.96
N VAL A 9 33.22 -14.58 -7.15
CA VAL A 9 33.20 -13.61 -8.26
C VAL A 9 33.22 -14.31 -9.61
N ILE A 10 34.04 -15.35 -9.76
CA ILE A 10 34.10 -16.15 -10.99
C ILE A 10 32.75 -16.81 -11.27
N LEU A 11 32.13 -17.43 -10.26
CA LEU A 11 30.86 -18.12 -10.40
C LEU A 11 29.72 -17.17 -10.83
N HIS A 12 29.68 -15.96 -10.23
CA HIS A 12 28.72 -14.94 -10.63
C HIS A 12 28.96 -14.41 -12.03
N ALA A 13 30.22 -14.15 -12.41
CA ALA A 13 30.54 -13.69 -13.76
C ALA A 13 30.12 -14.70 -14.83
N VAL A 14 30.32 -16.01 -14.56
CA VAL A 14 29.85 -17.08 -15.44
C VAL A 14 28.33 -17.13 -15.50
N ALA A 15 27.63 -17.04 -14.36
CA ALA A 15 26.17 -17.06 -14.32
C ALA A 15 25.55 -15.87 -15.08
N ILE A 16 26.10 -14.66 -14.89
CA ILE A 16 25.67 -13.45 -15.58
C ILE A 16 25.97 -13.56 -17.08
N GLY A 17 27.17 -14.00 -17.46
CA GLY A 17 27.54 -14.19 -18.87
C GLY A 17 26.64 -15.21 -19.57
N PHE A 18 26.31 -16.31 -18.91
CA PHE A 18 25.36 -17.30 -19.42
C PHE A 18 23.95 -16.73 -19.54
N GLY A 19 23.49 -15.95 -18.56
CA GLY A 19 22.20 -15.27 -18.62
C GLY A 19 22.11 -14.32 -19.81
N LEU A 20 23.12 -13.48 -20.03
CA LEU A 20 23.16 -12.56 -21.18
C LEU A 20 23.25 -13.28 -22.53
N PHE A 21 23.89 -14.45 -22.58
CA PHE A 21 23.98 -15.24 -23.81
C PHE A 21 22.68 -16.00 -24.14
N THR A 22 21.98 -16.50 -23.11
CA THR A 22 20.77 -17.32 -23.30
C THR A 22 19.48 -16.50 -23.35
N LEU A 23 19.42 -15.35 -22.69
CA LEU A 23 18.27 -14.46 -22.78
C LEU A 23 18.42 -13.58 -24.02
N SER A 24 17.75 -13.95 -25.10
CA SER A 24 17.55 -13.04 -26.24
C SER A 24 16.72 -11.85 -25.80
N ALA A 25 17.03 -10.65 -26.30
CA ALA A 25 16.17 -9.50 -26.12
C ALA A 25 14.73 -9.83 -26.56
N PRO A 26 13.71 -9.37 -25.84
CA PRO A 26 12.33 -9.53 -26.30
C PRO A 26 12.19 -8.90 -27.68
N ALA A 27 11.26 -9.44 -28.48
CA ALA A 27 10.93 -8.83 -29.76
C ALA A 27 10.65 -7.34 -29.55
N ALA A 28 11.16 -6.49 -30.45
CA ALA A 28 10.82 -5.08 -30.43
C ALA A 28 9.30 -4.96 -30.37
N LEU A 29 8.79 -4.09 -29.50
CA LEU A 29 7.37 -3.79 -29.56
C LEU A 29 7.07 -3.42 -31.01
N PRO A 30 6.05 -4.05 -31.64
CA PRO A 30 5.64 -3.58 -32.94
C PRO A 30 5.39 -2.08 -32.75
N ALA A 31 5.95 -1.28 -33.65
CA ALA A 31 5.43 0.06 -33.87
C ALA A 31 3.99 -0.17 -34.31
N SER A 32 3.11 -0.34 -33.33
CA SER A 32 1.77 0.17 -33.47
C SER A 32 2.08 1.62 -33.77
N ASP A 33 1.86 2.03 -35.02
CA ASP A 33 1.47 3.40 -35.26
C ASP A 33 0.52 3.68 -34.10
N ALA A 34 0.99 4.49 -33.16
CA ALA A 34 0.18 4.90 -32.05
C ALA A 34 -0.85 5.78 -32.74
N GLU A 35 -1.87 5.12 -33.31
CA GLU A 35 -3.12 5.68 -33.75
C GLU A 35 -3.54 6.45 -32.54
N SER A 36 -3.28 7.75 -32.59
CA SER A 36 -3.56 8.66 -31.51
C SER A 36 -5.05 8.52 -31.30
N LEU A 37 -5.44 7.72 -30.32
CA LEU A 37 -6.81 7.71 -29.87
C LEU A 37 -7.05 9.15 -29.46
N ALA A 38 -7.96 9.82 -30.14
CA ALA A 38 -8.33 11.18 -29.83
C ALA A 38 -8.85 11.16 -28.40
N VAL A 39 -7.97 11.51 -27.45
CA VAL A 39 -8.38 11.69 -26.06
C VAL A 39 -9.09 13.02 -26.04
N GLU A 40 -10.42 12.96 -25.92
CA GLU A 40 -11.22 14.13 -25.59
C GLU A 40 -10.80 14.60 -24.20
N ILE A 41 -10.12 15.75 -24.12
CA ILE A 41 -9.81 16.41 -22.86
C ILE A 41 -11.13 16.98 -22.34
N VAL A 42 -11.82 16.20 -21.51
CA VAL A 42 -13.00 16.68 -20.80
C VAL A 42 -12.57 17.84 -19.89
N PRO A 43 -13.19 19.03 -20.01
CA PRO A 43 -12.88 20.15 -19.13
C PRO A 43 -13.05 19.72 -17.67
N MET A 44 -12.09 20.05 -16.80
CA MET A 44 -12.17 19.66 -15.38
C MET A 44 -13.39 20.28 -14.68
N GLU A 45 -13.97 21.33 -15.25
CA GLU A 45 -15.26 21.89 -14.88
C GLU A 45 -16.41 20.86 -14.94
N ALA A 46 -16.29 19.84 -15.80
CA ALA A 46 -17.25 18.73 -15.91
C ALA A 46 -16.94 17.55 -14.96
N ILE A 47 -15.73 17.47 -14.39
CA ILE A 47 -15.34 16.42 -13.43
C ILE A 47 -15.64 16.85 -11.99
N ALA A 48 -15.64 18.15 -11.71
CA ALA A 48 -15.86 18.68 -10.36
C ALA A 48 -17.34 19.02 -10.09
N GLN A 49 -18.23 18.07 -10.32
CA GLN A 49 -19.55 18.08 -9.66
C GLN A 49 -19.64 16.96 -8.63
N ILE A 50 -18.55 16.74 -7.89
CA ILE A 50 -18.63 16.12 -6.55
C ILE A 50 -19.46 17.09 -5.71
N GLN A 51 -20.76 16.83 -5.72
CA GLN A 51 -21.87 17.53 -5.07
C GLN A 51 -21.44 18.48 -3.95
N LYS A 52 -21.06 19.71 -4.33
CA LYS A 52 -20.95 20.79 -3.37
C LYS A 52 -22.38 21.21 -3.07
N GLY A 53 -22.87 20.81 -1.90
CA GLY A 53 -24.21 21.15 -1.44
C GLY A 53 -24.47 22.64 -1.57
N ASP A 54 -25.70 23.00 -1.96
CA ASP A 54 -26.11 24.39 -2.10
C ASP A 54 -25.99 25.11 -0.75
N LYS A 55 -25.15 26.15 -0.71
CA LYS A 55 -24.92 26.97 0.50
C LYS A 55 -26.16 27.77 0.93
N LYS A 56 -27.19 27.83 0.08
CA LYS A 56 -28.46 28.49 0.35
C LYS A 56 -29.62 27.50 0.57
N ALA A 57 -29.33 26.20 0.65
CA ALA A 57 -30.35 25.18 0.90
C ALA A 57 -31.08 25.46 2.23
N ALA A 58 -32.36 25.06 2.27
CA ALA A 58 -33.14 25.10 3.50
C ALA A 58 -32.43 24.29 4.61
N VAL A 59 -32.40 24.83 5.82
CA VAL A 59 -31.79 24.16 6.98
C VAL A 59 -32.57 22.87 7.23
N SER A 60 -31.90 21.74 7.11
CA SER A 60 -32.48 20.44 7.45
C SER A 60 -32.74 20.37 8.96
N GLU A 61 -33.94 19.95 9.36
CA GLU A 61 -34.33 19.72 10.76
C GLU A 61 -33.35 18.82 11.51
N LYS A 62 -32.72 17.89 10.78
CA LYS A 62 -31.62 17.06 11.28
C LYS A 62 -30.29 17.63 10.77
N PRO A 63 -29.40 18.10 11.65
CA PRO A 63 -28.05 18.49 11.27
C PRO A 63 -27.30 17.33 10.60
N ALA A 64 -26.38 17.65 9.69
CA ALA A 64 -25.42 16.68 9.20
C ALA A 64 -24.63 16.10 10.40
N PRO A 65 -24.20 14.82 10.33
CA PRO A 65 -23.28 14.29 11.32
C PRO A 65 -22.07 15.20 11.48
N LEU A 66 -21.65 15.45 12.72
CA LEU A 66 -20.45 16.22 12.98
C LEU A 66 -19.24 15.52 12.32
N PRO A 67 -18.30 16.27 11.72
CA PRO A 67 -17.04 15.71 11.26
C PRO A 67 -16.35 14.93 12.39
N THR A 68 -15.75 13.79 12.05
CA THR A 68 -14.97 13.01 13.01
C THR A 68 -13.69 13.75 13.35
N GLU A 69 -13.42 13.93 14.63
CA GLU A 69 -12.15 14.48 15.12
C GLU A 69 -11.06 13.41 15.06
N ARG A 70 -9.83 13.84 14.77
CA ARG A 70 -8.68 12.93 14.84
C ARG A 70 -8.31 12.71 16.31
N PRO A 71 -8.07 11.46 16.75
CA PRO A 71 -7.56 11.20 18.09
C PRO A 71 -6.19 11.86 18.33
N ASP A 72 -5.97 12.32 19.56
CA ASP A 72 -4.68 12.88 19.97
C ASP A 72 -3.58 11.80 19.96
N ILE A 73 -2.38 12.18 19.50
CA ILE A 73 -1.23 11.28 19.48
C ILE A 73 -0.57 11.29 20.86
N VAL A 74 -0.53 10.13 21.53
CA VAL A 74 0.26 9.92 22.74
C VAL A 74 1.71 9.63 22.32
N PRO A 75 2.71 10.49 22.63
CA PRO A 75 4.06 10.40 22.07
C PRO A 75 4.81 9.09 22.36
N ASP A 76 4.51 8.47 23.50
CA ASP A 76 5.20 7.26 23.99
C ASP A 76 4.36 5.98 23.83
N ALA A 77 3.27 6.02 23.05
CA ALA A 77 2.40 4.87 22.85
C ALA A 77 3.13 3.73 22.10
N LYS A 78 3.12 2.55 22.70
CA LYS A 78 3.66 1.31 22.13
C LYS A 78 2.56 0.43 21.55
N THR A 79 1.32 0.59 22.03
CA THR A 79 0.17 -0.21 21.59
C THR A 79 -0.87 0.64 20.87
N VAL A 80 -1.67 0.01 20.00
CA VAL A 80 -2.78 0.68 19.31
C VAL A 80 -4.05 0.58 20.16
N GLY A 81 -4.84 1.66 20.20
CA GLY A 81 -6.10 1.72 20.93
C GLY A 81 -6.38 3.12 21.48
N ASP A 82 -7.54 3.28 22.13
CA ASP A 82 -8.02 4.56 22.66
C ASP A 82 -7.67 4.78 24.14
N ASN A 83 -6.75 3.98 24.69
CA ASN A 83 -6.33 4.09 26.08
C ASN A 83 -5.36 5.25 26.28
N SER A 84 -5.50 5.98 27.39
CA SER A 84 -4.59 7.09 27.74
C SER A 84 -3.19 6.62 28.18
N VAL A 85 -3.06 5.35 28.58
CA VAL A 85 -1.80 4.71 29.00
C VAL A 85 -1.74 3.28 28.46
N ASP A 86 -0.54 2.82 28.10
CA ASP A 86 -0.31 1.42 27.75
C ASP A 86 -0.41 0.54 29.00
N THR A 87 -1.09 -0.60 28.88
CA THR A 87 -1.19 -1.61 29.95
C THR A 87 -0.70 -2.96 29.46
N ASP A 88 -0.12 -3.75 30.35
CA ASP A 88 0.31 -5.10 30.03
C ASP A 88 -0.89 -6.01 29.74
N LYS A 89 -0.69 -6.98 28.83
CA LYS A 89 -1.73 -7.96 28.52
C LYS A 89 -2.07 -8.77 29.78
N PRO A 90 -3.36 -8.99 30.09
CA PRO A 90 -3.74 -9.88 31.19
C PRO A 90 -3.18 -11.30 30.95
N PRO A 91 -2.92 -12.06 32.03
CA PRO A 91 -2.42 -13.42 31.92
C PRO A 91 -3.38 -14.25 31.07
N THR A 92 -2.82 -15.04 30.14
CA THR A 92 -3.64 -15.94 29.32
C THR A 92 -4.11 -17.09 30.21
N PRO A 93 -5.44 -17.37 30.29
CA PRO A 93 -5.94 -18.48 31.08
C PRO A 93 -5.32 -19.80 30.65
N GLU A 94 -5.09 -20.71 31.61
CA GLU A 94 -4.58 -22.04 31.31
C GLU A 94 -5.54 -22.78 30.36
N PRO A 95 -5.01 -23.51 29.36
CA PRO A 95 -5.85 -24.33 28.49
C PRO A 95 -6.55 -25.39 29.34
N LYS A 96 -7.86 -25.57 29.11
CA LYS A 96 -8.62 -26.64 29.75
C LYS A 96 -7.98 -28.00 29.41
N PRO A 97 -7.95 -28.96 30.35
CA PRO A 97 -7.49 -30.31 30.05
C PRO A 97 -8.24 -30.87 28.85
N GLN A 98 -7.50 -31.33 27.83
CA GLN A 98 -8.09 -32.07 26.71
C GLN A 98 -8.30 -33.52 27.16
N PRO A 99 -9.48 -34.12 26.92
CA PRO A 99 -9.68 -35.56 27.11
C PRO A 99 -8.63 -36.33 26.30
N VAL A 100 -8.01 -37.33 26.91
CA VAL A 100 -7.17 -38.31 26.21
C VAL A 100 -8.07 -39.49 25.82
N ASP A 101 -8.15 -39.79 24.52
CA ASP A 101 -8.82 -40.97 23.97
C ASP A 101 -7.83 -42.12 23.78
#